data_AF-A0A942AAS0-F1
#
_entry.id   AF-A0A942AAS0-F1
#
_cell.length_a   1.000
_cell.length_b   1.000
_cell.length_c   1.000
_cell.angle_alpha   90.00
_cell.angle_beta   90.00
_cell.angle_gamma   90.00
#
_symmetry.space_group_name_H-M   'P 1'
#
loop_
_entity.id
_entity.type
_entity.pdbx_description
1 polymer ?
#
loop_
_entity_poly.entity_id
_entity_poly.type
_entity_poly.pdbx_seq_one_letter_code
_entity_poly.pdbx_strand_id
1 'polypeptide(L)'
;MLYVQIKNINSKNNIIELPVREADPEPINLEKIRKEIYKEPKDAYIEENPFKVYTHVNGVDFNVTMEEAEKIIQADKQEYEIPLKITIPEKTIADLGEKAFPDQLSTYTTRYNSGNYNRSNNLELAAKAINGTVLMPGETFSYNQTVGERTISAGYKAAAAYAGGKVIQDVGGGICQISSTLYNAVLLANLEITDRSNHCFETSYVPAGRDATVNWGTVDFQFKNNRKYPIKIETTAGGGIATAKIHGLKEENEYEVVIQSKVTSYISRTTRYKNDSTMDEGKEVIEDNGFDGCNSETYKILKLNGEVVSQTLISRDSYDPMDRVIIRGTKKVVKPEQEVPVNKGNEEQEPTQEQNQTENQEENNNKPNT
;
A
#
# COMPACT_ATOMS: atom_id res chain seq x y z
N MET A 1 -1.73 40.75 -47.79
CA MET A 1 -0.63 40.21 -48.62
C MET A 1 -0.27 38.77 -48.27
N LEU A 2 -0.13 38.41 -46.99
CA LEU A 2 0.21 37.03 -46.55
C LEU A 2 -0.69 35.92 -47.14
N TYR A 3 -2.00 36.15 -47.21
CA TYR A 3 -2.99 35.19 -47.74
C TYR A 3 -2.75 34.78 -49.22
N VAL A 4 -2.15 35.67 -50.02
CA VAL A 4 -1.84 35.41 -51.44
C VAL A 4 -0.55 34.59 -51.56
N GLN A 5 0.42 34.78 -50.66
CA GLN A 5 1.68 34.02 -50.61
C GLN A 5 1.46 32.57 -50.15
N ILE A 6 0.53 32.35 -49.22
CA ILE A 6 0.16 31.01 -48.71
C ILE A 6 -0.58 30.17 -49.77
N LYS A 7 -1.29 30.79 -50.73
CA LYS A 7 -1.98 30.07 -51.82
C LYS A 7 -1.05 29.50 -52.89
N ASN A 8 0.24 29.82 -52.86
CA ASN A 8 1.23 29.49 -53.90
C ASN A 8 2.35 28.56 -53.37
N ILE A 9 2.01 27.56 -52.56
CA ILE A 9 2.95 26.66 -51.83
C ILE A 9 3.79 25.72 -52.74
N ASN A 10 3.60 25.71 -54.06
CA ASN A 10 4.27 24.78 -54.98
C ASN A 10 5.70 25.16 -55.41
N SER A 11 6.32 26.22 -54.88
CA SER A 11 7.73 26.52 -55.13
C SER A 11 8.60 26.17 -53.92
N LYS A 12 9.60 25.30 -54.14
CA LYS A 12 10.52 24.77 -53.10
C LYS A 12 11.39 25.83 -52.38
N ASN A 13 11.27 27.12 -52.70
CA ASN A 13 12.13 28.20 -52.18
C ASN A 13 11.37 29.48 -51.75
N ASN A 14 10.06 29.42 -51.42
CA ASN A 14 9.37 30.61 -50.89
C ASN A 14 9.65 30.80 -49.39
N ILE A 15 10.56 31.72 -49.05
CA ILE A 15 10.72 32.23 -47.70
C ILE A 15 9.57 33.22 -47.43
N ILE A 16 8.71 32.89 -46.46
CA ILE A 16 7.65 33.79 -45.98
C ILE A 16 8.20 34.47 -44.74
N GLU A 17 8.55 35.76 -44.85
CA GLU A 17 8.87 36.58 -43.68
C GLU A 17 7.57 36.94 -42.95
N LEU A 18 7.38 36.33 -41.78
CA LEU A 18 6.30 36.71 -40.89
C LEU A 18 6.65 38.05 -40.24
N PRO A 19 5.78 39.07 -40.33
CA PRO A 19 5.98 40.29 -39.59
C PRO A 19 5.85 39.98 -38.09
N VAL A 20 6.99 39.92 -37.41
CA VAL A 20 7.05 39.89 -35.96
C VAL A 20 6.97 41.32 -35.43
N ARG A 21 6.25 41.51 -34.34
CA ARG A 21 6.28 42.74 -33.56
C ARG A 21 7.10 42.44 -32.32
N GLU A 22 8.17 43.19 -32.14
CA GLU A 22 8.81 43.27 -30.83
C GLU A 22 7.83 43.94 -29.87
N ALA A 23 7.65 43.33 -28.71
CA ALA A 23 6.81 43.83 -27.64
C ALA A 23 7.57 43.67 -26.34
N ASP A 24 7.65 44.75 -25.57
CA ASP A 24 8.19 44.69 -24.22
C ASP A 24 7.15 44.05 -23.28
N PRO A 25 7.60 43.29 -22.27
CA PRO A 25 6.70 42.80 -21.23
C PRO A 25 6.09 43.98 -20.47
N GLU A 26 4.85 43.82 -20.01
CA GLU A 26 4.25 44.80 -19.09
C GLU A 26 5.10 44.88 -17.81
N PRO A 27 5.34 46.10 -17.27
CA PRO A 27 6.07 46.25 -16.02
C PRO A 27 5.31 45.57 -14.88
N ILE A 28 6.06 45.05 -13.89
CA ILE A 28 5.49 44.43 -12.70
C ILE A 28 4.62 45.47 -11.97
N ASN A 29 3.33 45.15 -11.80
CA ASN A 29 2.39 46.00 -11.08
C ASN A 29 2.01 45.33 -9.74
N LEU A 30 2.72 45.68 -8.68
CA LEU A 30 2.53 45.11 -7.35
C LEU A 30 1.13 45.40 -6.77
N GLU A 31 0.53 46.55 -7.08
CA GLU A 31 -0.83 46.86 -6.62
C GLU A 31 -1.86 45.95 -7.26
N LYS A 32 -1.74 45.73 -8.58
CA LYS A 32 -2.61 44.80 -9.32
C LYS A 32 -2.43 43.39 -8.80
N ILE A 33 -1.20 42.92 -8.65
CA ILE A 33 -0.88 41.59 -8.11
C ILE A 33 -1.45 41.43 -6.70
N ARG A 34 -1.19 42.39 -5.80
CA ARG A 34 -1.73 42.38 -4.44
C ARG A 34 -3.25 42.32 -4.45
N LYS A 35 -3.91 43.14 -5.27
CA LYS A 35 -5.38 43.14 -5.40
C LYS A 35 -5.94 41.82 -5.92
N GLU A 36 -5.23 41.14 -6.82
CA GLU A 36 -5.65 39.84 -7.36
C GLU A 36 -5.53 38.72 -6.34
N ILE A 37 -4.53 38.76 -5.45
CA ILE A 37 -4.32 37.73 -4.43
C ILE A 37 -4.99 38.04 -3.08
N TYR A 38 -5.25 39.32 -2.79
CA TYR A 38 -5.70 39.77 -1.47
C TYR A 38 -7.04 39.15 -1.10
N LYS A 39 -7.10 38.60 0.11
CA LYS A 39 -8.32 38.06 0.69
C LYS A 39 -8.38 38.43 2.17
N GLU A 40 -9.54 38.86 2.63
CA GLU A 40 -9.79 39.00 4.06
C GLU A 40 -10.11 37.65 4.69
N PRO A 41 -9.60 37.39 5.91
CA PRO A 41 -9.96 36.20 6.65
C PRO A 41 -11.46 36.23 7.00
N LYS A 42 -12.14 35.10 6.86
CA LYS A 42 -13.55 34.94 7.23
C LYS A 42 -13.75 33.71 8.08
N ASP A 43 -14.47 33.86 9.18
CA ASP A 43 -14.80 32.77 10.09
C ASP A 43 -15.71 31.72 9.45
N ALA A 44 -15.52 30.46 9.86
CA ALA A 44 -16.49 29.40 9.63
C ALA A 44 -17.72 29.60 10.54
N TYR A 45 -18.90 29.28 10.01
CA TYR A 45 -20.15 29.30 10.78
C TYR A 45 -21.19 28.32 10.22
N ILE A 46 -22.22 28.04 11.00
CA ILE A 46 -23.34 27.18 10.63
C ILE A 46 -24.61 28.03 10.60
N GLU A 47 -25.35 27.98 9.50
CA GLU A 47 -26.75 28.40 9.44
C GLU A 47 -27.61 27.16 9.73
N GLU A 48 -28.54 27.23 10.70
CA GLU A 48 -29.34 26.07 11.07
C GLU A 48 -30.59 25.89 10.17
N ASN A 49 -31.08 26.96 9.51
CA ASN A 49 -32.31 26.94 8.73
C ASN A 49 -32.22 27.81 7.46
N PRO A 50 -31.98 27.22 6.27
CA PRO A 50 -31.65 25.81 6.02
C PRO A 50 -30.28 25.42 6.59
N PHE A 51 -30.09 24.15 6.96
CA PHE A 51 -28.81 23.69 7.50
C PHE A 51 -27.71 23.83 6.44
N LYS A 52 -26.76 24.73 6.69
CA LYS A 52 -25.67 24.99 5.77
C LYS A 52 -24.40 25.35 6.53
N VAL A 53 -23.32 24.68 6.16
CA VAL A 53 -22.00 24.91 6.75
C VAL A 53 -21.23 25.83 5.83
N TYR A 54 -20.82 26.98 6.36
CA TYR A 54 -19.95 27.94 5.69
C TYR A 54 -18.56 27.77 6.25
N THR A 55 -17.61 27.50 5.35
CA THR A 55 -16.23 27.27 5.75
C THR A 55 -15.47 28.56 5.93
N HIS A 56 -14.41 28.49 6.73
CA HIS A 56 -13.49 29.60 6.89
C HIS A 56 -12.75 29.91 5.59
N VAL A 57 -12.35 31.18 5.43
CA VAL A 57 -11.47 31.66 4.35
C VAL A 57 -10.22 32.21 5.02
N ASN A 58 -9.05 31.70 4.62
CA ASN A 58 -7.79 32.27 5.08
C ASN A 58 -7.55 33.62 4.40
N GLY A 59 -7.15 34.60 5.20
CA GLY A 59 -6.70 35.88 4.70
C GLY A 59 -5.35 35.72 4.00
N VAL A 60 -5.16 36.44 2.90
CA VAL A 60 -3.90 36.47 2.14
C VAL A 60 -3.56 37.92 1.89
N ASP A 61 -2.35 38.31 2.26
CA ASP A 61 -1.77 39.61 1.92
C ASP A 61 -0.25 39.49 1.77
N PHE A 62 0.43 40.57 1.36
CA PHE A 62 1.88 40.64 1.46
C PHE A 62 2.30 40.63 2.94
N ASN A 63 3.35 39.89 3.25
CA ASN A 63 3.99 39.90 4.57
C ASN A 63 4.99 41.06 4.72
N VAL A 64 5.03 41.94 3.72
CA VAL A 64 5.88 43.12 3.64
C VAL A 64 5.03 44.31 3.23
N THR A 65 5.51 45.50 3.54
CA THR A 65 4.90 46.74 3.04
C THR A 65 5.05 46.86 1.52
N MET A 66 4.23 47.70 0.89
CA MET A 66 4.35 47.98 -0.54
C MET A 66 5.73 48.54 -0.89
N GLU A 67 6.30 49.41 -0.04
CA GLU A 67 7.63 49.98 -0.25
C GLU A 67 8.75 48.93 -0.20
N GLU A 68 8.62 47.93 0.68
CA GLU A 68 9.56 46.81 0.75
C GLU A 68 9.40 45.88 -0.47
N ALA A 69 8.17 45.62 -0.90
CA ALA A 69 7.90 44.86 -2.11
C ALA A 69 8.50 45.55 -3.36
N GLU A 70 8.39 46.87 -3.45
CA GLU A 70 9.02 47.67 -4.51
C GLU A 70 10.55 47.54 -4.48
N LYS A 71 11.17 47.56 -3.30
CA LYS A 71 12.62 47.34 -3.17
C LYS A 71 13.05 45.95 -3.63
N ILE A 72 12.22 44.92 -3.40
CA ILE A 72 12.52 43.55 -3.86
C ILE A 72 12.65 43.49 -5.38
N ILE A 73 11.76 44.20 -6.10
CA ILE A 73 11.72 44.18 -7.57
C ILE A 73 12.64 45.21 -8.25
N GLN A 74 13.40 46.00 -7.49
CA GLN A 74 14.36 46.97 -8.03
C GLN A 74 15.70 46.33 -8.48
N ALA A 75 16.02 45.13 -7.99
CA ALA A 75 17.22 44.42 -8.39
C ALA A 75 17.06 43.85 -9.81
N ASP A 76 18.08 43.91 -10.67
CA ASP A 76 18.00 43.29 -12.00
C ASP A 76 18.05 41.76 -11.90
N LYS A 77 16.87 41.12 -11.93
CA LYS A 77 16.70 39.66 -11.82
C LYS A 77 15.61 39.16 -12.78
N GLN A 78 15.73 37.89 -13.14
CA GLN A 78 14.71 37.19 -13.93
C GLN A 78 13.47 36.81 -13.10
N GLU A 79 13.61 36.66 -11.78
CA GLU A 79 12.54 36.23 -10.87
C GLU A 79 12.64 36.95 -9.51
N TYR A 80 11.46 37.20 -8.92
CA TYR A 80 11.29 37.87 -7.64
C TYR A 80 10.29 37.10 -6.78
N GLU A 81 10.57 37.01 -5.48
CA GLU A 81 9.67 36.39 -4.51
C GLU A 81 9.17 37.45 -3.52
N ILE A 82 7.85 37.59 -3.41
CA ILE A 82 7.21 38.42 -2.40
C ILE A 82 6.63 37.51 -1.33
N PRO A 83 7.09 37.58 -0.07
CA PRO A 83 6.56 36.74 0.99
C PRO A 83 5.10 37.10 1.28
N LEU A 84 4.25 36.09 1.44
CA LEU A 84 2.84 36.25 1.77
C LEU A 84 2.58 36.00 3.24
N LYS A 85 1.66 36.77 3.82
CA LYS A 85 1.10 36.55 5.14
C LYS A 85 -0.23 35.84 4.98
N ILE A 86 -0.31 34.62 5.51
CA ILE A 86 -1.56 33.88 5.64
C ILE A 86 -2.13 34.14 7.03
N THR A 87 -3.34 34.70 7.08
CA THR A 87 -4.04 34.96 8.33
C THR A 87 -5.17 33.94 8.49
N ILE A 88 -5.03 33.05 9.47
CA ILE A 88 -6.08 32.09 9.81
C ILE A 88 -7.16 32.85 10.61
N PRO A 89 -8.45 32.74 10.24
CA PRO A 89 -9.55 33.37 10.95
C PRO A 89 -9.74 32.80 12.36
N GLU A 90 -10.52 33.49 13.21
CA GLU A 90 -10.72 33.10 14.61
C GLU A 90 -11.47 31.77 14.74
N LYS A 91 -12.40 31.51 13.82
CA LYS A 91 -13.14 30.23 13.76
C LYS A 91 -12.87 29.50 12.48
N THR A 92 -12.35 28.29 12.60
CA THR A 92 -12.18 27.33 11.52
C THR A 92 -13.30 26.30 11.51
N ILE A 93 -13.36 25.47 10.47
CA ILE A 93 -14.29 24.34 10.38
C ILE A 93 -14.08 23.34 11.54
N ALA A 94 -12.86 23.22 12.06
CA ALA A 94 -12.53 22.35 13.18
C ALA A 94 -13.17 22.87 14.49
N ASP A 95 -13.27 24.18 14.65
CA ASP A 95 -13.84 24.82 15.85
C ASP A 95 -15.37 24.70 15.93
N LEU A 96 -16.03 24.40 14.81
CA LEU A 96 -17.46 24.12 14.74
C LEU A 96 -17.84 22.73 15.30
N GLY A 97 -16.85 21.86 15.51
CA GLY A 97 -17.02 20.54 16.11
C GLY A 97 -17.91 19.59 15.29
N GLU A 98 -18.53 18.62 15.97
CA GLU A 98 -19.37 17.58 15.33
C GLU A 98 -20.60 18.16 14.63
N LYS A 99 -21.07 19.34 15.05
CA LYS A 99 -22.20 20.00 14.40
C LYS A 99 -21.92 20.33 12.93
N ALA A 100 -20.67 20.54 12.52
CA ALA A 100 -20.33 20.78 11.12
C ALA A 100 -20.39 19.53 10.23
N PHE A 101 -20.47 18.33 10.83
CA PHE A 101 -20.46 17.05 10.13
C PHE A 101 -21.55 16.12 10.67
N PRO A 102 -22.84 16.49 10.53
CA PRO A 102 -23.94 15.81 11.22
C PRO A 102 -24.23 14.40 10.68
N ASP A 103 -23.85 14.10 9.44
CA ASP A 103 -24.16 12.82 8.80
C ASP A 103 -22.93 11.92 8.71
N GLN A 104 -23.05 10.69 9.20
CA GLN A 104 -22.14 9.61 8.83
C GLN A 104 -22.48 9.13 7.42
N LEU A 105 -21.68 9.54 6.44
CA LEU A 105 -21.84 9.18 5.03
C LEU A 105 -21.47 7.72 4.78
N SER A 106 -20.44 7.21 5.46
CA SER A 106 -20.03 5.81 5.35
C SER A 106 -19.23 5.32 6.55
N THR A 107 -19.10 4.00 6.65
CA THR A 107 -18.22 3.33 7.61
C THR A 107 -17.68 2.04 7.00
N TYR A 108 -16.44 1.70 7.30
CA TYR A 108 -15.86 0.40 6.98
C TYR A 108 -14.92 -0.05 8.10
N THR A 109 -14.87 -1.37 8.32
CA THR A 109 -14.11 -1.97 9.42
C THR A 109 -13.35 -3.20 8.94
N THR A 110 -12.11 -3.33 9.40
CA THR A 110 -11.29 -4.53 9.22
C THR A 110 -10.83 -5.07 10.57
N ARG A 111 -10.44 -6.35 10.62
CA ARG A 111 -9.97 -7.02 11.85
C ARG A 111 -8.48 -7.33 11.78
N TYR A 112 -7.82 -7.35 12.93
CA TYR A 112 -6.44 -7.75 13.07
C TYR A 112 -6.17 -8.47 14.38
N ASN A 113 -5.07 -9.23 14.44
CA ASN A 113 -4.63 -9.87 15.67
C ASN A 113 -4.00 -8.83 16.61
N SER A 114 -4.72 -8.48 17.68
CA SER A 114 -4.26 -7.53 18.70
C SER A 114 -3.05 -8.00 19.50
N GLY A 115 -2.79 -9.32 19.55
CA GLY A 115 -1.61 -9.90 20.20
C GLY A 115 -0.30 -9.60 19.48
N ASN A 116 -0.34 -9.11 18.23
CA ASN A 116 0.85 -8.61 17.55
C ASN A 116 1.09 -7.13 17.92
N TYR A 117 1.69 -6.91 19.10
CA TYR A 117 1.84 -5.57 19.68
C TYR A 117 2.54 -4.55 18.77
N ASN A 118 3.61 -4.93 18.07
CA ASN A 118 4.32 -4.02 17.17
C ASN A 118 3.43 -3.58 16.01
N ARG A 119 2.70 -4.54 15.41
CA ARG A 119 1.76 -4.26 14.32
C ARG A 119 0.57 -3.42 14.82
N SER A 120 0.02 -3.74 15.98
CA SER A 120 -1.08 -2.98 16.60
C SER A 120 -0.68 -1.52 16.82
N ASN A 121 0.51 -1.27 17.40
CA ASN A 121 1.07 0.08 17.56
C ASN A 121 1.15 0.84 16.22
N ASN A 122 1.62 0.20 15.16
CA ASN A 122 1.72 0.85 13.84
C ASN A 122 0.35 1.24 13.28
N LEU A 123 -0.66 0.37 13.44
CA LEU A 123 -2.04 0.65 13.03
C LEU A 123 -2.65 1.80 13.83
N GLU A 124 -2.42 1.82 15.14
CA GLU A 124 -2.87 2.88 16.05
C GLU A 124 -2.27 4.24 15.68
N LEU A 125 -0.96 4.30 15.42
CA LEU A 125 -0.29 5.53 15.00
C LEU A 125 -0.82 6.03 13.65
N ALA A 126 -0.96 5.13 12.67
CA ALA A 126 -1.48 5.50 11.35
C ALA A 126 -2.94 5.97 11.42
N ALA A 127 -3.80 5.30 12.18
CA ALA A 127 -5.18 5.76 12.40
C ALA A 127 -5.18 7.13 13.11
N LYS A 128 -4.38 7.29 14.16
CA LYS A 128 -4.30 8.57 14.90
C LYS A 128 -3.88 9.74 14.01
N ALA A 129 -2.95 9.52 13.07
CA ALA A 129 -2.50 10.56 12.14
C ALA A 129 -3.61 11.01 11.17
N ILE A 130 -4.51 10.11 10.78
CA ILE A 130 -5.61 10.40 9.84
C ILE A 130 -6.83 10.96 10.56
N ASN A 131 -7.06 10.53 11.80
CA ASN A 131 -8.26 10.86 12.56
C ASN A 131 -8.42 12.38 12.76
N GLY A 132 -9.59 12.90 12.37
CA GLY A 132 -9.92 14.32 12.47
C GLY A 132 -9.56 15.13 11.24
N THR A 133 -8.96 14.53 10.21
CA THR A 133 -8.66 15.23 8.96
C THR A 133 -9.94 15.73 8.31
N VAL A 134 -9.98 17.02 7.98
CA VAL A 134 -11.09 17.66 7.26
C VAL A 134 -10.63 17.94 5.83
N LEU A 135 -11.42 17.52 4.84
CA LEU A 135 -11.20 17.85 3.44
C LEU A 135 -12.24 18.84 2.95
N MET A 136 -11.77 19.94 2.40
CA MET A 136 -12.60 20.94 1.74
C MET A 136 -13.10 20.43 0.38
N PRO A 137 -14.23 20.96 -0.13
CA PRO A 137 -14.67 20.69 -1.49
C PRO A 137 -13.54 20.92 -2.51
N GLY A 138 -13.27 19.90 -3.33
CA GLY A 138 -12.21 19.90 -4.34
C GLY A 138 -10.82 19.53 -3.84
N GLU A 139 -10.61 19.44 -2.53
CA GLU A 139 -9.33 19.06 -1.93
C GLU A 139 -9.05 17.56 -2.09
N THR A 140 -7.77 17.21 -2.24
CA THR A 140 -7.30 15.83 -2.38
C THR A 140 -6.58 15.40 -1.11
N PHE A 141 -7.00 14.27 -0.54
CA PHE A 141 -6.30 13.60 0.54
C PHE A 141 -5.15 12.79 -0.04
N SER A 142 -3.99 12.82 0.63
CA SER A 142 -2.90 11.87 0.40
C SER A 142 -2.61 11.12 1.69
N TYR A 143 -2.63 9.79 1.62
CA TYR A 143 -2.33 8.94 2.78
C TYR A 143 -0.90 9.18 3.25
N ASN A 144 0.07 9.17 2.34
CA ASN A 144 1.46 9.42 2.69
C ASN A 144 1.64 10.82 3.28
N GLN A 145 1.13 11.88 2.66
CA GLN A 145 1.29 13.24 3.22
C GLN A 145 0.69 13.38 4.61
N THR A 146 -0.44 12.72 4.88
CA THR A 146 -1.13 12.78 6.18
C THR A 146 -0.43 11.95 7.25
N VAL A 147 -0.04 10.71 6.92
CA VAL A 147 0.56 9.78 7.88
C VAL A 147 2.06 10.03 8.09
N GLY A 148 2.74 10.56 7.08
CA GLY A 148 4.17 10.81 7.07
C GLY A 148 5.03 9.56 6.84
N GLU A 149 6.35 9.74 6.95
CA GLU A 149 7.33 8.66 6.82
C GLU A 149 7.33 7.74 8.05
N ARG A 150 7.37 6.43 7.80
CA ARG A 150 7.33 5.41 8.87
C ARG A 150 8.72 5.15 9.41
N THR A 151 9.12 5.97 10.37
CA THR A 151 10.42 5.87 11.05
C THR A 151 10.29 5.39 12.50
N ILE A 152 11.37 4.82 13.04
CA ILE A 152 11.46 4.47 14.46
C ILE A 152 11.26 5.70 15.35
N SER A 153 11.81 6.86 14.94
CA SER A 153 11.64 8.14 15.63
C SER A 153 10.20 8.64 15.65
N ALA A 154 9.40 8.32 14.62
CA ALA A 154 7.96 8.59 14.61
C ALA A 154 7.14 7.56 15.43
N GLY A 155 7.81 6.61 16.10
CA GLY A 155 7.19 5.62 16.97
C GLY A 155 6.79 4.32 16.26
N TYR A 156 7.06 4.18 14.96
CA TYR A 156 6.79 2.95 14.24
C TYR A 156 7.76 1.84 14.63
N LYS A 157 7.25 0.61 14.62
CA LYS A 157 7.97 -0.60 15.01
C LYS A 157 8.11 -1.53 13.82
N ALA A 158 9.16 -2.37 13.85
CA ALA A 158 9.31 -3.45 12.89
C ALA A 158 8.17 -4.47 13.07
N ALA A 159 7.46 -4.77 11.99
CA ALA A 159 6.38 -5.73 11.93
C ALA A 159 6.36 -6.40 10.54
N ALA A 160 5.59 -7.48 10.39
CA ALA A 160 5.48 -8.19 9.13
C ALA A 160 4.95 -7.27 8.00
N ALA A 161 5.63 -7.28 6.86
CA ALA A 161 5.32 -6.56 5.64
C ALA A 161 5.65 -7.42 4.41
N TYR A 162 5.03 -7.14 3.27
CA TYR A 162 5.36 -7.81 2.01
C TYR A 162 6.43 -7.01 1.26
N ALA A 163 7.55 -7.65 0.93
CA ALA A 163 8.58 -7.05 0.09
C ALA A 163 9.34 -8.13 -0.71
N GLY A 164 9.62 -7.85 -1.98
CA GLY A 164 10.40 -8.75 -2.84
C GLY A 164 9.82 -10.17 -2.95
N GLY A 165 8.49 -10.29 -2.99
CA GLY A 165 7.81 -11.58 -3.13
C GLY A 165 7.81 -12.47 -1.88
N LYS A 166 8.07 -11.91 -0.70
CA LYS A 166 8.06 -12.64 0.58
C LYS A 166 7.58 -11.76 1.73
N VAL A 167 7.31 -12.38 2.88
CA VAL A 167 7.06 -11.69 4.14
C VAL A 167 8.40 -11.34 4.79
N ILE A 168 8.63 -10.05 5.07
CA ILE A 168 9.80 -9.53 5.80
C ILE A 168 9.36 -8.76 7.05
N GLN A 169 10.29 -8.45 7.94
CA GLN A 169 10.07 -7.44 8.98
C GLN A 169 10.47 -6.08 8.44
N ASP A 170 9.55 -5.12 8.48
CA ASP A 170 9.81 -3.75 8.03
C ASP A 170 9.20 -2.73 9.01
N VAL A 171 9.81 -1.55 9.09
CA VAL A 171 9.35 -0.46 9.97
C VAL A 171 8.02 0.06 9.44
N GLY A 172 6.99 0.08 10.28
CA GLY A 172 5.64 0.42 9.85
C GLY A 172 4.92 -0.73 9.15
N GLY A 173 5.41 -1.97 9.26
CA GLY A 173 4.69 -3.14 8.78
C GLY A 173 3.24 -3.19 9.28
N GLY A 174 2.31 -3.45 8.36
CA GLY A 174 0.87 -3.56 8.62
C GLY A 174 0.03 -2.30 8.38
N ILE A 175 0.63 -1.10 8.20
CA ILE A 175 -0.13 0.15 8.01
C ILE A 175 -1.07 0.13 6.80
N CYS A 176 -0.76 -0.67 5.76
CA CYS A 176 -1.59 -0.76 4.56
C CYS A 176 -3.01 -1.29 4.87
N GLN A 177 -3.23 -1.88 6.05
CA GLN A 177 -4.58 -2.22 6.50
C GLN A 177 -5.41 -0.96 6.78
N ILE A 178 -4.80 0.12 7.32
CA ILE A 178 -5.50 1.39 7.55
C ILE A 178 -5.84 2.07 6.22
N SER A 179 -4.93 2.09 5.23
CA SER A 179 -5.23 2.62 3.89
C SER A 179 -6.34 1.82 3.21
N SER A 180 -6.30 0.48 3.25
CA SER A 180 -7.41 -0.34 2.72
C SER A 180 -8.73 -0.12 3.47
N THR A 181 -8.69 0.06 4.80
CA THR A 181 -9.90 0.35 5.59
C THR A 181 -10.50 1.69 5.17
N LEU A 182 -9.66 2.73 5.04
CA LEU A 182 -10.06 4.05 4.59
C LEU A 182 -10.58 4.03 3.15
N TYR A 183 -9.88 3.37 2.23
CA TYR A 183 -10.30 3.22 0.83
C TYR A 183 -11.73 2.70 0.70
N ASN A 184 -12.08 1.68 1.49
CA ASN A 184 -13.43 1.14 1.47
C ASN A 184 -14.48 2.09 2.06
N ALA A 185 -14.16 2.84 3.11
CA ALA A 185 -15.06 3.88 3.62
C ALA A 185 -15.25 4.99 2.57
N VAL A 186 -14.18 5.41 1.89
CA VAL A 186 -14.19 6.43 0.83
C VAL A 186 -15.02 5.97 -0.37
N LEU A 187 -14.86 4.72 -0.81
CA LEU A 187 -15.70 4.11 -1.85
C LEU A 187 -17.19 4.16 -1.47
N LEU A 188 -17.51 3.74 -0.25
CA LEU A 188 -18.89 3.71 0.25
C LEU A 188 -19.49 5.11 0.43
N ALA A 189 -18.66 6.14 0.64
CA ALA A 189 -19.07 7.55 0.66
C ALA A 189 -19.23 8.17 -0.75
N ASN A 190 -19.05 7.36 -1.80
CA ASN A 190 -19.07 7.77 -3.21
C ASN A 190 -18.07 8.89 -3.56
N LEU A 191 -16.93 8.93 -2.87
CA LEU A 191 -15.87 9.89 -3.15
C LEU A 191 -15.05 9.46 -4.37
N GLU A 192 -14.39 10.44 -5.00
CA GLU A 192 -13.54 10.21 -6.18
C GLU A 192 -12.18 9.68 -5.77
N ILE A 193 -11.82 8.47 -6.21
CA ILE A 193 -10.49 7.90 -6.02
C ILE A 193 -9.57 8.45 -7.11
N THR A 194 -8.49 9.13 -6.72
CA THR A 194 -7.56 9.76 -7.66
C THR A 194 -6.28 8.95 -7.84
N ASP A 195 -5.86 8.22 -6.81
CA ASP A 195 -4.73 7.28 -6.89
C ASP A 195 -4.98 6.07 -5.98
N ARG A 196 -4.83 4.87 -6.53
CA ARG A 196 -4.93 3.62 -5.78
C ARG A 196 -4.19 2.51 -6.51
N SER A 197 -3.41 1.73 -5.77
CA SER A 197 -2.77 0.50 -6.24
C SER A 197 -3.14 -0.70 -5.35
N ASN A 198 -3.22 -1.90 -5.93
CA ASN A 198 -3.36 -3.14 -5.17
C ASN A 198 -2.00 -3.61 -4.62
N HIS A 199 -2.03 -4.45 -3.59
CA HIS A 199 -0.86 -5.17 -3.10
C HIS A 199 -0.42 -6.21 -4.12
N CYS A 200 0.88 -6.51 -4.12
CA CYS A 200 1.45 -7.64 -4.85
C CYS A 200 0.80 -8.98 -4.44
N PHE A 201 0.45 -9.15 -3.16
CA PHE A 201 -0.22 -10.35 -2.65
C PHE A 201 -1.61 -10.04 -2.10
N GLU A 202 -2.53 -10.99 -2.21
CA GLU A 202 -3.87 -10.84 -1.63
C GLU A 202 -3.76 -10.66 -0.11
N THR A 203 -4.50 -9.69 0.42
CA THR A 203 -4.51 -9.38 1.86
C THR A 203 -5.62 -10.15 2.56
N SER A 204 -5.39 -10.60 3.80
CA SER A 204 -6.39 -11.38 4.54
C SER A 204 -7.53 -10.54 5.15
N TYR A 205 -7.45 -9.21 5.13
CA TYR A 205 -8.34 -8.32 5.87
C TYR A 205 -9.40 -7.60 5.02
N VAL A 206 -9.27 -7.67 3.69
CA VAL A 206 -10.28 -7.21 2.72
C VAL A 206 -10.32 -8.16 1.53
N PRO A 207 -11.47 -8.30 0.84
CA PRO A 207 -11.54 -9.08 -0.40
C PRO A 207 -10.56 -8.58 -1.48
N ALA A 208 -10.11 -9.48 -2.36
CA ALA A 208 -9.45 -9.11 -3.62
C ALA A 208 -10.23 -8.00 -4.34
N GLY A 209 -9.53 -6.98 -4.81
CA GLY A 209 -10.12 -5.81 -5.45
C GLY A 209 -10.41 -4.64 -4.51
N ARG A 210 -10.28 -4.83 -3.19
CA ARG A 210 -10.70 -3.86 -2.15
C ARG A 210 -9.58 -3.36 -1.26
N ASP A 211 -8.34 -3.68 -1.55
CA ASP A 211 -7.16 -3.20 -0.84
C ASP A 211 -6.61 -1.91 -1.46
N ALA A 212 -5.83 -1.15 -0.71
CA ALA A 212 -5.05 -0.02 -1.22
C ALA A 212 -3.67 -0.07 -0.56
N THR A 213 -2.63 -0.38 -1.34
CA THR A 213 -1.26 -0.43 -0.84
C THR A 213 -0.65 0.96 -0.76
N VAL A 214 0.28 1.17 0.16
CA VAL A 214 1.01 2.42 0.33
C VAL A 214 2.48 2.15 0.63
N ASN A 215 3.35 2.95 0.05
CA ASN A 215 4.79 2.95 0.32
C ASN A 215 5.32 4.38 0.25
N TRP A 216 6.07 4.80 1.27
CA TRP A 216 6.53 6.18 1.38
C TRP A 216 7.41 6.54 0.18
N GLY A 217 7.16 7.70 -0.43
CA GLY A 217 7.90 8.19 -1.59
C GLY A 217 7.59 7.51 -2.92
N THR A 218 6.80 6.42 -2.97
CA THR A 218 6.53 5.72 -4.24
C THR A 218 5.06 5.39 -4.51
N VAL A 219 4.33 4.81 -3.57
CA VAL A 219 2.94 4.37 -3.78
C VAL A 219 2.04 5.02 -2.75
N ASP A 220 0.97 5.65 -3.19
CA ASP A 220 0.07 6.39 -2.32
C ASP A 220 -1.36 5.88 -2.45
N PHE A 221 -2.21 6.33 -1.52
CA PHE A 221 -3.64 6.24 -1.67
C PHE A 221 -4.21 7.66 -1.59
N GLN A 222 -4.84 8.10 -2.67
CA GLN A 222 -5.38 9.45 -2.79
C GLN A 222 -6.84 9.43 -3.23
N PHE A 223 -7.60 10.37 -2.69
CA PHE A 223 -8.98 10.60 -3.09
C PHE A 223 -9.33 12.07 -2.93
N LYS A 224 -10.30 12.52 -3.72
CA LYS A 224 -10.77 13.89 -3.75
C LYS A 224 -12.13 14.00 -3.11
N ASN A 225 -12.33 15.06 -2.31
CA ASN A 225 -13.66 15.44 -1.89
C ASN A 225 -14.38 16.11 -3.07
N ASN A 226 -15.07 15.32 -3.88
CA ASN A 226 -15.90 15.78 -5.00
C ASN A 226 -17.31 16.23 -4.58
N ARG A 227 -17.58 16.36 -3.27
CA ARG A 227 -18.85 16.85 -2.72
C ARG A 227 -18.87 18.37 -2.61
N LYS A 228 -20.06 18.94 -2.43
CA LYS A 228 -20.26 20.39 -2.26
C LYS A 228 -19.85 20.91 -0.88
N TYR A 229 -19.79 20.03 0.11
CA TYR A 229 -19.51 20.35 1.51
C TYR A 229 -18.24 19.66 2.01
N PRO A 230 -17.58 20.21 3.05
CA PRO A 230 -16.46 19.54 3.69
C PRO A 230 -16.84 18.18 4.23
N ILE A 231 -15.85 17.28 4.27
CA ILE A 231 -15.96 15.99 4.94
C ILE A 231 -14.92 15.88 6.04
N LYS A 232 -15.23 15.09 7.07
CA LYS A 232 -14.31 14.75 8.14
C LYS A 232 -14.06 13.25 8.15
N ILE A 233 -12.80 12.88 8.22
CA ILE A 233 -12.36 11.49 8.35
C ILE A 233 -12.22 11.16 9.83
N GLU A 234 -12.95 10.17 10.32
CA GLU A 234 -12.75 9.59 11.65
C GLU A 234 -12.14 8.21 11.48
N THR A 235 -11.03 7.94 12.16
CA THR A 235 -10.40 6.61 12.15
C THR A 235 -10.02 6.18 13.55
N THR A 236 -10.13 4.88 13.79
CA THR A 236 -9.71 4.25 15.04
C THR A 236 -9.03 2.92 14.74
N ALA A 237 -8.08 2.54 15.56
CA ALA A 237 -7.56 1.18 15.63
C ALA A 237 -7.39 0.82 17.11
N GLY A 238 -7.95 -0.31 17.52
CA GLY A 238 -7.87 -0.77 18.90
C GLY A 238 -8.65 -2.07 19.10
N GLY A 239 -8.23 -2.89 20.07
CA GLY A 239 -8.95 -4.13 20.39
C GLY A 239 -9.05 -5.13 19.22
N GLY A 240 -8.14 -5.08 18.25
CA GLY A 240 -8.16 -5.95 17.06
C GLY A 240 -9.13 -5.49 15.96
N ILE A 241 -9.62 -4.25 16.06
CA ILE A 241 -10.56 -3.66 15.10
C ILE A 241 -9.99 -2.33 14.60
N ALA A 242 -9.97 -2.14 13.29
CA ALA A 242 -9.65 -0.87 12.66
C ALA A 242 -10.88 -0.37 11.89
N THR A 243 -11.29 0.87 12.12
CA THR A 243 -12.50 1.46 11.55
C THR A 243 -12.18 2.80 10.92
N ALA A 244 -12.75 3.06 9.74
CA ALA A 244 -12.76 4.37 9.10
C ALA A 244 -14.21 4.79 8.84
N LYS A 245 -14.55 6.03 9.15
CA LYS A 245 -15.84 6.65 8.86
C LYS A 245 -15.60 7.96 8.12
N ILE A 246 -16.51 8.26 7.20
CA ILE A 246 -16.57 9.55 6.53
C ILE A 246 -17.82 10.26 7.03
N HIS A 247 -17.63 11.44 7.61
CA HIS A 247 -18.71 12.32 8.05
C HIS A 247 -18.80 13.53 7.14
N GLY A 248 -19.99 14.09 7.00
CA GLY A 248 -20.23 15.26 6.16
C GLY A 248 -21.66 15.76 6.29
N LEU A 249 -22.09 16.50 5.27
CA LEU A 249 -23.49 16.88 5.07
C LEU A 249 -24.05 16.12 3.88
N LYS A 250 -25.22 15.51 4.04
CA LYS A 250 -25.94 14.90 2.93
C LYS A 250 -26.34 15.94 1.89
N GLU A 251 -26.24 15.56 0.63
CA GLU A 251 -26.72 16.33 -0.50
C GLU A 251 -28.16 15.94 -0.86
N GLU A 252 -28.76 16.68 -1.77
CA GLU A 252 -30.14 16.43 -2.23
C GLU A 252 -30.31 15.01 -2.79
N ASN A 253 -29.29 14.52 -3.50
CA ASN A 253 -29.26 13.15 -4.02
C ASN A 253 -28.17 12.36 -3.29
N GLU A 254 -28.60 11.40 -2.47
CA GLU A 254 -27.72 10.41 -1.84
C GLU A 254 -27.93 9.04 -2.47
N TYR A 255 -26.82 8.37 -2.76
CA TYR A 255 -26.83 7.03 -3.35
C TYR A 255 -26.45 5.99 -2.29
N GLU A 256 -27.17 4.87 -2.29
CA GLU A 256 -26.64 3.66 -1.66
C GLU A 256 -25.53 3.12 -2.57
N VAL A 257 -24.31 3.03 -2.03
CA VAL A 257 -23.16 2.49 -2.75
C VAL A 257 -22.93 1.04 -2.37
N VAL A 258 -22.91 0.15 -3.36
CA VAL A 258 -22.55 -1.26 -3.19
C VAL A 258 -21.24 -1.53 -3.94
N ILE A 259 -20.27 -2.11 -3.24
CA ILE A 259 -18.99 -2.53 -3.81
C ILE A 259 -19.01 -4.04 -3.99
N GLN A 260 -18.94 -4.49 -5.24
CA GLN A 260 -18.95 -5.91 -5.60
C GLN A 260 -17.62 -6.29 -6.25
N SER A 261 -16.85 -7.11 -5.56
CA SER A 261 -15.60 -7.66 -6.08
C SER A 261 -15.77 -9.13 -6.48
N LYS A 262 -15.16 -9.51 -7.59
CA LYS A 262 -15.21 -10.87 -8.15
C LYS A 262 -13.82 -11.32 -8.54
N VAL A 263 -13.38 -12.46 -8.01
CA VAL A 263 -12.22 -13.18 -8.53
C VAL A 263 -12.59 -13.79 -9.89
N THR A 264 -11.77 -13.49 -10.90
CA THR A 264 -11.98 -13.92 -12.30
C THR A 264 -11.14 -15.14 -12.66
N SER A 265 -9.98 -15.32 -12.02
CA SER A 265 -9.09 -16.47 -12.20
C SER A 265 -8.11 -16.59 -11.03
N TYR A 266 -7.53 -17.78 -10.87
CA TYR A 266 -6.47 -18.05 -9.91
C TYR A 266 -5.14 -18.31 -10.63
N ILE A 267 -4.04 -17.98 -9.97
CA ILE A 267 -2.67 -18.19 -10.43
C ILE A 267 -2.00 -19.16 -9.46
N SER A 268 -1.75 -20.40 -9.90
CA SER A 268 -1.19 -21.42 -9.01
C SER A 268 0.23 -21.08 -8.54
N ARG A 269 0.51 -21.29 -7.26
CA ARG A 269 1.85 -21.17 -6.69
C ARG A 269 2.80 -22.22 -7.23
N THR A 270 4.09 -21.87 -7.32
CA THR A 270 5.14 -22.84 -7.63
C THR A 270 5.76 -23.42 -6.36
N THR A 271 6.67 -24.38 -6.49
CA THR A 271 7.40 -24.96 -5.36
C THR A 271 8.90 -24.74 -5.56
N ARG A 272 9.53 -24.08 -4.59
CA ARG A 272 10.97 -23.88 -4.53
C ARG A 272 11.59 -24.81 -3.49
N TYR A 273 12.73 -25.40 -3.86
CA TYR A 273 13.48 -26.30 -2.98
C TYR A 273 14.71 -25.59 -2.42
N LYS A 274 14.95 -25.79 -1.12
CA LYS A 274 16.13 -25.32 -0.41
C LYS A 274 16.89 -26.54 0.11
N ASN A 275 18.09 -26.79 -0.41
CA ASN A 275 18.88 -27.94 0.00
C ASN A 275 19.44 -27.74 1.41
N ASP A 276 19.33 -28.77 2.24
CA ASP A 276 19.93 -28.83 3.56
C ASP A 276 20.88 -30.03 3.64
N SER A 277 22.17 -29.75 3.84
CA SER A 277 23.24 -30.75 3.94
C SER A 277 23.29 -31.45 5.30
N THR A 278 22.53 -30.98 6.28
CA THR A 278 22.43 -31.57 7.62
C THR A 278 21.29 -32.59 7.73
N MET A 279 20.30 -32.49 6.84
CA MET A 279 19.13 -33.37 6.78
C MET A 279 19.36 -34.54 5.82
N ASP A 280 18.97 -35.75 6.25
CA ASP A 280 19.17 -36.99 5.48
C ASP A 280 18.53 -36.93 4.09
N GLU A 281 19.24 -37.46 3.10
CA GLU A 281 18.77 -37.55 1.73
C GLU A 281 17.40 -38.22 1.63
N GLY A 282 16.47 -37.59 0.91
CA GLY A 282 15.09 -38.06 0.74
C GLY A 282 14.10 -37.57 1.80
N LYS A 283 14.55 -36.92 2.89
CA LYS A 283 13.65 -36.19 3.80
C LYS A 283 13.28 -34.83 3.19
N GLU A 284 12.04 -34.42 3.42
CA GLU A 284 11.52 -33.10 3.04
C GLU A 284 10.73 -32.48 4.20
N VAL A 285 10.89 -31.17 4.39
CA VAL A 285 10.15 -30.39 5.39
C VAL A 285 9.62 -29.13 4.71
N ILE A 286 8.32 -28.86 4.84
CA ILE A 286 7.73 -27.62 4.34
C ILE A 286 8.15 -26.47 5.27
N GLU A 287 8.93 -25.52 4.75
CA GLU A 287 9.30 -24.28 5.45
C GLU A 287 8.18 -23.24 5.34
N ASP A 288 7.58 -23.12 4.15
CA ASP A 288 6.47 -22.21 3.87
C ASP A 288 5.50 -22.88 2.88
N ASN A 289 4.20 -22.81 3.14
CA ASN A 289 3.19 -23.37 2.25
C ASN A 289 2.91 -22.49 1.03
N GLY A 290 3.25 -21.20 1.07
CA GLY A 290 2.86 -20.23 0.06
C GLY A 290 1.34 -20.16 -0.14
N PHE A 291 0.91 -19.42 -1.15
CA PHE A 291 -0.52 -19.29 -1.51
C PHE A 291 -0.66 -18.98 -3.00
N ASP A 292 -1.78 -19.42 -3.57
CA ASP A 292 -2.13 -19.10 -4.95
C ASP A 292 -2.45 -17.60 -5.06
N GLY A 293 -2.12 -17.02 -6.21
CA GLY A 293 -2.52 -15.67 -6.58
C GLY A 293 -3.90 -15.65 -7.24
N CYS A 294 -4.38 -14.47 -7.60
CA CYS A 294 -5.65 -14.34 -8.30
C CYS A 294 -5.74 -13.05 -9.12
N ASN A 295 -6.66 -13.01 -10.09
CA ASN A 295 -7.06 -11.78 -10.76
C ASN A 295 -8.49 -11.44 -10.34
N SER A 296 -8.79 -10.17 -10.09
CA SER A 296 -10.12 -9.73 -9.66
C SER A 296 -10.62 -8.51 -10.41
N GLU A 297 -11.94 -8.38 -10.51
CA GLU A 297 -12.63 -7.19 -10.97
C GLU A 297 -13.51 -6.63 -9.85
N THR A 298 -13.48 -5.31 -9.63
CA THR A 298 -14.36 -4.63 -8.66
C THR A 298 -15.29 -3.66 -9.37
N TYR A 299 -16.57 -3.77 -9.05
CA TYR A 299 -17.64 -2.91 -9.55
C TYR A 299 -18.19 -2.03 -8.41
N LYS A 300 -18.39 -0.75 -8.71
CA LYS A 300 -19.18 0.19 -7.89
C LYS A 300 -20.58 0.28 -8.47
N ILE A 301 -21.57 -0.07 -7.68
CA ILE A 301 -22.99 0.00 -8.01
C ILE A 301 -23.60 1.14 -7.20
N LEU A 302 -24.27 2.07 -7.89
CA LEU A 302 -25.01 3.15 -7.26
C LEU A 302 -26.50 2.82 -7.34
N LYS A 303 -27.20 2.95 -6.21
CA LYS A 303 -28.66 2.85 -6.17
C LYS A 303 -29.28 4.14 -5.65
N LEU A 304 -30.37 4.55 -6.27
CA LEU A 304 -31.20 5.67 -5.82
C LEU A 304 -32.59 5.12 -5.52
N ASN A 305 -33.11 5.35 -4.32
CA ASN A 305 -34.42 4.83 -3.88
C ASN A 305 -34.58 3.31 -4.06
N GLY A 306 -33.48 2.55 -3.91
CA GLY A 306 -33.44 1.09 -4.05
C GLY A 306 -33.22 0.57 -5.48
N GLU A 307 -33.30 1.43 -6.50
CA GLU A 307 -33.08 1.05 -7.89
C GLU A 307 -31.63 1.28 -8.32
N VAL A 308 -31.05 0.34 -9.06
CA VAL A 308 -29.70 0.49 -9.62
C VAL A 308 -29.71 1.54 -10.72
N VAL A 309 -28.98 2.63 -10.51
CA VAL A 309 -28.84 3.73 -11.49
C VAL A 309 -27.53 3.67 -12.26
N SER A 310 -26.51 3.00 -11.71
CA SER A 310 -25.22 2.81 -12.39
C SER A 310 -24.50 1.59 -11.85
N GLN A 311 -23.77 0.91 -12.72
CA GLN A 311 -22.78 -0.10 -12.37
C GLN A 311 -21.50 0.20 -13.17
N THR A 312 -20.42 0.51 -12.47
CA THR A 312 -19.15 0.91 -13.07
C THR A 312 -18.05 -0.03 -12.62
N LEU A 313 -17.26 -0.58 -13.57
CA LEU A 313 -16.01 -1.28 -13.24
C LEU A 313 -14.98 -0.25 -12.76
N ILE A 314 -14.50 -0.38 -11.53
CA ILE A 314 -13.57 0.59 -10.91
C ILE A 314 -12.13 0.07 -10.82
N SER A 315 -11.91 -1.25 -10.84
CA SER A 315 -10.55 -1.82 -10.89
C SER A 315 -10.51 -3.20 -11.51
N ARG A 316 -9.35 -3.51 -12.11
CA ARG A 316 -8.89 -4.87 -12.41
C ARG A 316 -7.55 -5.06 -11.72
N ASP A 317 -7.49 -6.02 -10.81
CA ASP A 317 -6.32 -6.24 -9.97
C ASP A 317 -5.74 -7.63 -10.22
N SER A 318 -4.42 -7.74 -10.08
CA SER A 318 -3.68 -9.00 -10.17
C SER A 318 -2.83 -9.15 -8.92
N TYR A 319 -2.95 -10.29 -8.26
CA TYR A 319 -2.20 -10.67 -7.07
C TYR A 319 -1.34 -11.88 -7.42
N ASP A 320 -0.05 -11.76 -7.17
CA ASP A 320 0.93 -12.80 -7.43
C ASP A 320 0.72 -13.98 -6.48
N PRO A 321 1.06 -15.22 -6.90
CA PRO A 321 1.20 -16.31 -5.96
C PRO A 321 2.48 -16.16 -5.13
N MET A 322 2.47 -16.68 -3.91
CA MET A 322 3.67 -16.90 -3.12
C MET A 322 4.07 -18.36 -3.19
N ASP A 323 5.32 -18.62 -3.59
CA ASP A 323 5.84 -19.98 -3.73
C ASP A 323 5.82 -20.77 -2.42
N ARG A 324 5.50 -22.06 -2.53
CA ARG A 324 5.77 -23.03 -1.47
C ARG A 324 7.28 -23.27 -1.35
N VAL A 325 7.83 -23.27 -0.14
CA VAL A 325 9.24 -23.56 0.12
C VAL A 325 9.38 -24.90 0.84
N ILE A 326 10.11 -25.83 0.22
CA ILE A 326 10.42 -27.15 0.79
C ILE A 326 11.92 -27.26 1.05
N ILE A 327 12.30 -27.55 2.28
CA ILE A 327 13.66 -27.93 2.65
C ILE A 327 13.86 -29.39 2.27
N ARG A 328 14.88 -29.68 1.47
CA ARG A 328 15.21 -31.03 0.99
C ARG A 328 16.55 -31.48 1.55
N GLY A 329 16.55 -32.66 2.16
CA GLY A 329 17.75 -33.25 2.75
C GLY A 329 18.68 -33.75 1.65
N THR A 330 19.97 -33.48 1.82
CA THR A 330 21.03 -33.85 0.86
C THR A 330 22.19 -34.60 1.54
N LYS A 331 22.07 -34.88 2.84
CA LYS A 331 23.06 -35.66 3.58
C LYS A 331 22.97 -37.13 3.15
N LYS A 332 23.94 -37.56 2.35
CA LYS A 332 24.08 -38.97 1.96
C LYS A 332 24.44 -39.80 3.18
N VAL A 333 23.77 -40.94 3.35
CA VAL A 333 24.19 -41.95 4.32
C VAL A 333 25.44 -42.63 3.76
N VAL A 334 26.57 -42.48 4.44
CA VAL A 334 27.77 -43.27 4.14
C VAL A 334 27.45 -44.71 4.53
N LYS A 335 27.25 -45.61 3.56
CA LYS A 335 27.21 -47.05 3.84
C LYS A 335 28.59 -47.45 4.36
N PRO A 336 28.69 -48.23 5.46
CA PRO A 336 29.96 -48.82 5.84
C PRO A 336 30.47 -49.68 4.67
N GLU A 337 31.74 -49.50 4.29
CA GLU A 337 32.43 -50.42 3.38
C GLU A 337 32.32 -51.83 3.95
N GLN A 338 31.82 -52.77 3.15
CA GLN A 338 31.91 -54.18 3.48
C GLN A 338 33.40 -54.55 3.52
N GLU A 339 33.90 -54.92 4.69
CA GLU A 339 35.23 -55.53 4.81
C GLU A 339 35.29 -56.76 3.91
N VAL A 340 36.09 -56.67 2.85
CA VAL A 340 36.45 -57.82 2.02
C VAL A 340 37.39 -58.67 2.87
N PRO A 341 37.08 -59.95 3.16
CA PRO A 341 38.01 -60.79 3.91
C PRO A 341 39.31 -60.96 3.11
N VAL A 342 40.42 -60.57 3.74
CA VAL A 342 41.78 -60.76 3.21
C VAL A 342 42.05 -62.26 3.13
N ASN A 343 42.15 -62.77 1.90
CA ASN A 343 42.59 -64.11 1.60
C ASN A 343 44.11 -64.20 1.86
N LYS A 344 44.53 -64.91 2.92
CA LYS A 344 45.93 -65.36 3.09
C LYS A 344 46.02 -66.79 2.57
N GLY A 345 46.58 -66.94 1.38
CA GLY A 345 46.94 -68.23 0.81
C GLY A 345 48.34 -68.69 1.21
N ASN A 346 48.42 -70.00 1.46
CA ASN A 346 49.50 -70.97 1.20
C ASN A 346 50.78 -70.96 2.05
N GLU A 347 50.99 -72.09 2.74
CA GLU A 347 52.27 -72.82 2.77
C GLU A 347 52.02 -74.31 2.45
N GLU A 348 52.74 -74.80 1.42
CA GLU A 348 53.03 -76.21 1.02
C GLU A 348 54.03 -76.85 2.02
N GLN A 349 54.29 -78.17 2.20
CA GLN A 349 53.95 -79.47 1.59
C GLN A 349 54.47 -80.59 2.57
N GLU A 350 53.77 -81.74 2.63
CA GLU A 350 54.14 -83.19 2.83
C GLU A 350 55.47 -83.70 3.50
N PRO A 351 55.66 -85.02 3.85
CA PRO A 351 54.77 -86.20 3.92
C PRO A 351 54.90 -87.15 5.17
N THR A 352 54.09 -88.22 5.17
CA THR A 352 53.93 -89.44 6.02
C THR A 352 55.09 -90.07 6.82
N GLN A 353 54.84 -90.59 8.05
CA GLN A 353 54.69 -92.04 8.42
C GLN A 353 54.69 -92.33 9.96
N GLU A 354 54.02 -93.45 10.31
CA GLU A 354 54.18 -94.37 11.48
C GLU A 354 53.58 -94.11 12.90
N GLN A 355 52.57 -94.95 13.19
CA GLN A 355 52.34 -95.82 14.37
C GLN A 355 52.87 -95.40 15.77
N ASN A 356 51.97 -95.25 16.76
CA ASN A 356 51.64 -96.35 17.69
C ASN A 356 50.51 -96.00 18.68
N GLN A 357 49.86 -97.08 19.11
CA GLN A 357 48.78 -97.26 20.08
C GLN A 357 48.95 -96.45 21.38
N THR A 358 47.85 -96.04 22.03
CA THR A 358 47.26 -96.79 23.16
C THR A 358 45.86 -96.26 23.44
N GLU A 359 44.95 -97.21 23.63
CA GLU A 359 43.58 -97.06 24.11
C GLU A 359 43.52 -96.36 25.48
N ASN A 360 42.48 -95.56 25.69
CA ASN A 360 41.59 -95.83 26.82
C ASN A 360 40.19 -95.33 26.49
N GLN A 361 39.29 -96.31 26.40
CA GLN A 361 37.85 -96.16 26.41
C GLN A 361 37.41 -95.65 27.79
N GLU A 362 36.40 -94.78 27.81
CA GLU A 362 35.19 -95.12 28.55
C GLU A 362 34.01 -94.42 27.89
N GLU A 363 33.17 -95.27 27.29
CA GLU A 363 31.83 -94.94 26.83
C GLU A 363 30.93 -94.60 28.02
N ASN A 364 29.98 -93.69 27.82
CA ASN A 364 28.60 -94.09 28.05
C ASN A 364 27.63 -93.36 27.13
N ASN A 365 27.09 -94.17 26.22
CA ASN A 365 25.91 -93.91 25.41
C ASN A 365 24.67 -93.73 26.29
N ASN A 366 23.79 -92.79 25.95
CA ASN A 366 22.55 -93.18 25.25
C ASN A 366 21.67 -91.97 24.86
N LYS A 367 21.45 -91.91 23.54
CA LYS A 367 20.31 -91.35 22.78
C LYS A 367 18.97 -92.05 23.17
N PRO A 368 17.83 -91.82 22.49
CA PRO A 368 17.25 -90.56 21.95
C PRO A 368 15.70 -90.46 22.17
N ASN A 369 15.12 -89.39 21.65
CA ASN A 369 13.76 -89.27 21.05
C ASN A 369 12.53 -89.74 21.86
N THR A 370 11.63 -88.80 22.13
CA THR A 370 10.42 -88.58 21.29
C THR A 370 9.81 -87.21 21.55
#